data_AF-A0A5N7BPU2-F1
#
_entry.id   AF-A0A5N7BPU2-F1
#
_cell.length_a   1.000
_cell.length_b   1.000
_cell.length_c   1.000
_cell.angle_alpha   90.00
_cell.angle_beta   90.00
_cell.angle_gamma   90.00
#
_symmetry.space_group_name_H-M   'P 1'
#
loop_
_entity.id
_entity.type
_entity.pdbx_description
1 polymer ?
#
loop_
_entity_poly.entity_id
_entity_poly.type
_entity_poly.pdbx_seq_one_letter_code
_entity_poly.pdbx_strand_id
1 'polypeptide(L)'
;MGTDNFTELCIECDLWYNDLGKWARHGKEYLSDSYKLLCCDPIIFRNAPVKAGLRPFCLGDEIIGPWKHMTQYLDCSEWYRYVQSYLSYKALSGMFHCRYPACQEDFEGLTDLEYYLCDVHCYNPPRGKKRAMYSSYTER
;
A
#
# COMPACT_ATOMS: atom_id res chain seq x y z
N MET A 1 3.31 26.84 -22.10
CA MET A 1 2.69 26.41 -20.83
C MET A 1 3.09 24.97 -20.63
N GLY A 2 3.83 24.66 -19.55
CA GLY A 2 4.49 23.38 -19.37
C GLY A 2 3.49 22.24 -19.33
N THR A 3 3.55 21.37 -20.34
CA THR A 3 2.94 20.05 -20.26
C THR A 3 3.85 19.21 -19.39
N ASP A 4 3.56 19.12 -18.10
CA ASP A 4 4.14 18.09 -17.26
C ASP A 4 3.86 16.75 -17.96
N ASN A 5 4.91 16.03 -18.34
CA ASN A 5 4.84 14.74 -19.02
C ASN A 5 4.31 13.68 -18.04
N PHE A 6 3.04 13.80 -17.66
CA PHE A 6 2.37 12.86 -16.79
C PHE A 6 2.06 11.60 -17.59
N THR A 7 2.52 10.45 -17.11
CA THR A 7 2.22 9.15 -17.70
C THR A 7 2.31 8.11 -16.59
N GLU A 8 1.17 7.50 -16.26
CA GLU A 8 1.05 6.49 -15.20
C GLU A 8 0.27 5.28 -15.72
N LEU A 9 0.64 4.09 -15.25
CA LEU A 9 -0.07 2.84 -15.56
C LEU A 9 -0.89 2.43 -14.34
N CYS A 10 -2.19 2.19 -14.51
CA CYS A 10 -2.96 1.42 -13.53
C CYS A 10 -2.66 -0.07 -13.72
N ILE A 11 -1.96 -0.70 -12.77
CA ILE A 11 -1.57 -2.11 -12.84
C ILE A 11 -2.80 -3.02 -12.81
N GLU A 12 -3.79 -2.67 -12.00
CA GLU A 12 -5.02 -3.46 -11.84
C GLU A 12 -5.93 -3.43 -13.08
N CYS A 13 -5.91 -2.31 -13.81
CA CYS A 13 -6.72 -2.16 -15.03
C CYS A 13 -5.94 -2.40 -16.32
N ASP A 14 -4.61 -2.49 -16.24
CA ASP A 14 -3.68 -2.54 -17.37
C ASP A 14 -3.90 -1.39 -18.38
N LEU A 15 -4.12 -0.16 -17.86
CA LEU A 15 -4.41 1.03 -18.65
C LEU A 15 -3.45 2.17 -18.36
N TRP A 16 -2.91 2.76 -19.43
CA TRP A 16 -2.07 3.95 -19.37
C TRP A 16 -2.91 5.22 -19.34
N TYR A 17 -2.53 6.12 -18.45
CA TYR A 17 -3.11 7.45 -18.30
C TYR A 17 -2.02 8.50 -18.51
N ASN A 18 -2.22 9.32 -19.52
CA ASN A 18 -1.37 10.43 -19.91
C ASN A 18 -1.99 11.80 -19.58
N ASP A 19 -3.07 11.79 -18.81
CA ASP A 19 -3.76 12.99 -18.34
C ASP A 19 -4.05 12.84 -16.84
N LEU A 20 -3.62 13.83 -16.06
CA LEU A 20 -3.77 13.85 -14.61
C LEU A 20 -5.26 13.87 -14.19
N GLY A 21 -6.11 14.55 -14.96
CA GLY A 21 -7.56 14.61 -14.71
C GLY A 21 -8.23 13.25 -14.90
N LYS A 22 -7.90 12.53 -15.97
CA LYS A 22 -8.36 11.16 -16.22
C LYS A 22 -7.85 10.19 -15.15
N TRP A 23 -6.59 10.32 -14.74
CA TRP A 23 -6.03 9.53 -13.64
C TRP A 23 -6.77 9.77 -12.32
N ALA A 24 -7.00 11.03 -11.98
CA ALA A 24 -7.74 11.43 -10.78
C ALA A 24 -9.18 10.88 -10.78
N ARG A 25 -9.87 10.97 -11.92
CA ARG A 25 -11.22 10.42 -12.05
C ARG A 25 -11.22 8.89 -11.96
N HIS A 26 -10.29 8.23 -12.65
CA HIS A 26 -10.12 6.80 -12.58
C HIS A 26 -9.90 6.33 -11.14
N GLY A 27 -9.08 7.03 -10.37
CA GLY A 27 -8.88 6.74 -8.97
C GLY A 27 -10.15 6.84 -8.14
N LYS A 28 -10.97 7.88 -8.33
CA LYS A 28 -12.25 8.00 -7.64
C LYS A 28 -13.21 6.85 -7.96
N GLU A 29 -13.32 6.49 -9.24
CA GLU A 29 -14.16 5.37 -9.67
C GLU A 29 -13.64 4.04 -9.09
N TYR A 30 -12.32 3.82 -9.14
CA TYR A 30 -11.68 2.63 -8.60
C TYR A 30 -11.90 2.50 -7.09
N LEU A 31 -11.79 3.61 -6.35
CA LEU A 31 -11.97 3.64 -4.90
C LEU A 31 -13.43 3.55 -4.46
N SER A 32 -14.38 3.89 -5.34
CA SER A 32 -15.82 3.76 -5.04
C SER A 32 -16.28 2.30 -4.93
N ASP A 33 -15.50 1.36 -5.50
CA ASP A 33 -15.76 -0.08 -5.42
C ASP A 33 -14.97 -0.69 -4.26
N SER A 34 -15.52 -0.58 -3.06
CA SER A 34 -14.88 -0.97 -1.80
C SER A 34 -14.45 -2.44 -1.74
N TYR A 35 -15.11 -3.32 -2.50
CA TYR A 35 -14.74 -4.74 -2.59
C TYR A 35 -13.39 -4.96 -3.28
N LYS A 36 -12.99 -4.08 -4.21
CA LYS A 36 -11.67 -4.16 -4.87
C LYS A 36 -10.51 -3.74 -3.97
N LEU A 37 -10.81 -3.11 -2.83
CA LEU A 37 -9.83 -2.56 -1.88
C LEU A 37 -9.52 -3.46 -0.69
N LEU A 38 -10.07 -4.69 -0.65
CA LEU A 38 -9.92 -5.60 0.48
C LEU A 38 -8.44 -5.94 0.79
N CYS A 39 -7.61 -6.06 -0.26
CA CYS A 39 -6.17 -6.26 -0.14
C CYS A 39 -5.43 -5.05 -0.73
N CYS A 40 -4.60 -4.38 0.07
CA CYS A 40 -3.75 -3.28 -0.39
C CYS A 40 -2.28 -3.68 -0.51
N ASP A 41 -1.91 -4.93 -0.23
CA ASP A 41 -0.54 -5.42 -0.36
C ASP A 41 -0.16 -5.67 -1.83
N PRO A 42 1.10 -5.40 -2.21
CA PRO A 42 1.61 -5.77 -3.52
C PRO A 42 1.78 -7.28 -3.62
N ILE A 43 1.22 -7.88 -4.68
CA ILE A 43 1.34 -9.32 -4.96
C ILE A 43 2.33 -9.52 -6.10
N ILE A 44 3.45 -10.19 -5.80
CA ILE A 44 4.49 -10.54 -6.77
C ILE A 44 4.51 -12.05 -6.98
N PHE A 45 4.29 -12.51 -8.21
CA PHE A 45 4.39 -13.92 -8.58
C PHE A 45 5.58 -14.15 -9.50
N ARG A 46 6.55 -14.97 -9.06
CA ARG A 46 7.78 -15.28 -9.84
C ARG A 46 8.47 -14.04 -10.41
N ASN A 47 8.60 -12.99 -9.59
CA ASN A 47 9.17 -11.67 -9.95
C ASN A 47 8.33 -10.81 -10.90
N ALA A 48 7.12 -11.22 -11.26
CA ALA A 48 6.18 -10.40 -12.00
C ALA A 48 5.15 -9.78 -11.05
N PRO A 49 4.89 -8.46 -11.13
CA PRO A 49 3.81 -7.84 -10.37
C PRO A 49 2.47 -8.32 -10.90
N VAL A 50 1.68 -8.95 -10.04
CA VAL A 50 0.30 -9.36 -10.30
C VAL A 50 -0.65 -8.26 -9.84
N LYS A 51 -0.32 -7.61 -8.73
CA LYS A 51 -1.10 -6.52 -8.14
C LYS A 51 -0.16 -5.52 -7.48
N ALA A 52 -0.44 -4.24 -7.69
CA ALA A 52 0.27 -3.18 -6.99
C ALA A 52 -0.27 -2.99 -5.58
N GLY A 53 0.63 -2.64 -4.66
CA GLY A 53 0.25 -2.21 -3.33
C GLY A 53 -0.35 -0.82 -3.37
N LEU A 54 -1.43 -0.61 -2.63
CA LEU A 54 -2.12 0.68 -2.50
C LEU A 54 -1.88 1.28 -1.11
N ARG A 55 -2.18 2.56 -0.93
CA ARG A 55 -1.96 3.29 0.34
C ARG A 55 -3.22 3.26 1.22
N PRO A 56 -3.44 2.26 2.08
CA PRO A 56 -4.72 2.11 2.78
C PRO A 56 -5.14 3.34 3.59
N PHE A 57 -4.19 3.97 4.29
CA PHE A 57 -4.44 5.18 5.09
C PHE A 57 -4.75 6.44 4.29
N CYS A 58 -4.52 6.43 2.97
CA CYS A 58 -4.81 7.57 2.11
C CYS A 58 -6.08 7.39 1.29
N LEU A 59 -6.62 6.18 1.19
CA LEU A 59 -7.83 5.90 0.41
C LEU A 59 -9.08 6.59 1.01
N GLY A 60 -9.09 6.79 2.33
CA GLY A 60 -10.16 7.49 3.05
C GLY A 60 -9.89 8.97 3.35
N ASP A 61 -8.74 9.51 2.95
CA ASP A 61 -8.36 10.90 3.28
C ASP A 61 -8.72 11.86 2.13
N GLU A 62 -9.86 12.53 2.26
CA GLU A 62 -10.37 13.50 1.28
C GLU A 62 -9.45 14.73 1.09
N ILE A 63 -8.52 14.97 2.03
CA ILE A 63 -7.60 16.11 2.01
C ILE A 63 -6.43 15.82 1.07
N ILE A 64 -6.11 14.54 0.84
CA ILE A 64 -5.05 14.14 -0.08
C ILE A 64 -5.56 14.32 -1.52
N GLY A 65 -4.81 15.06 -2.35
CA GLY A 65 -5.19 15.29 -3.73
C GLY A 65 -5.36 13.98 -4.53
N PRO A 66 -6.31 13.90 -5.50
CA PRO A 66 -6.73 12.65 -6.15
C PRO A 66 -5.61 11.78 -6.74
N TRP A 67 -4.52 12.43 -7.14
CA TRP A 67 -3.33 11.80 -7.71
C TRP A 67 -2.51 10.99 -6.70
N LYS A 68 -2.52 11.38 -5.42
CA LYS A 68 -1.80 10.69 -4.34
C LYS A 68 -2.56 9.49 -3.75
N HIS A 69 -3.85 9.38 -4.07
CA HIS A 69 -4.70 8.25 -3.66
C HIS A 69 -4.34 6.97 -4.40
N MET A 70 -3.98 7.10 -5.68
CA MET A 70 -3.64 6.00 -6.59
C MET A 70 -2.14 5.69 -6.62
N THR A 71 -1.36 6.12 -5.63
CA THR A 71 0.05 5.76 -5.57
C THR A 71 0.18 4.24 -5.42
N GLN A 72 0.78 3.63 -6.44
CA GLN A 72 0.97 2.19 -6.55
C GLN A 72 2.41 1.82 -6.18
N TYR A 73 2.57 0.76 -5.41
CA TYR A 73 3.86 0.23 -5.01
C TYR A 73 4.06 -1.15 -5.66
N LEU A 74 5.19 -1.33 -6.34
CA LEU A 74 5.62 -2.63 -6.85
C LEU A 74 6.66 -3.29 -5.93
N ASP A 75 7.33 -2.50 -5.09
CA ASP A 75 8.26 -3.00 -4.09
C ASP A 75 7.55 -3.23 -2.75
N CYS A 76 7.52 -4.49 -2.29
CA CYS A 76 6.89 -4.87 -1.03
C CYS A 76 7.54 -4.20 0.19
N SER A 77 8.85 -3.96 0.16
CA SER A 77 9.59 -3.35 1.28
C SER A 77 9.28 -1.86 1.38
N GLU A 78 9.23 -1.16 0.25
CA GLU A 78 8.83 0.25 0.21
C GLU A 78 7.38 0.43 0.65
N TRP A 79 6.48 -0.42 0.15
CA TRP A 79 5.09 -0.43 0.57
C TRP A 79 4.96 -0.67 2.07
N TYR A 80 5.63 -1.69 2.60
CA TYR A 80 5.58 -2.00 4.02
C TYR A 80 6.13 -0.85 4.88
N ARG A 81 7.28 -0.28 4.51
CA ARG A 81 7.88 0.87 5.21
C ARG A 81 6.94 2.07 5.22
N TYR A 82 6.25 2.30 4.10
CA TYR A 82 5.25 3.35 3.99
C TYR A 82 4.08 3.09 4.97
N VAL A 83 3.48 1.91 4.95
CA VAL A 83 2.37 1.56 5.86
C VAL A 83 2.81 1.65 7.32
N GLN A 84 3.99 1.15 7.68
CA GLN A 84 4.55 1.24 9.02
C GLN A 84 4.73 2.69 9.50
N SER A 85 5.04 3.63 8.60
CA SER A 85 5.19 5.04 8.97
C SER A 85 3.89 5.69 9.49
N TYR A 86 2.74 5.11 9.14
CA TYR A 86 1.43 5.51 9.65
C TYR A 86 1.02 4.77 10.92
N LEU A 87 1.69 3.66 11.25
CA LEU A 87 1.46 2.85 12.44
C LEU A 87 2.32 3.35 13.60
N SER A 88 2.01 4.55 14.08
CA SER A 88 2.59 5.10 15.30
C SER A 88 1.57 5.92 16.06
N TYR A 89 1.71 5.99 17.39
CA TYR A 89 0.85 6.82 18.25
C TYR A 89 0.73 8.27 17.75
N LYS A 90 1.85 8.84 17.27
CA LYS A 90 1.88 10.21 16.74
C LYS A 90 1.12 10.34 15.42
N ALA A 91 1.30 9.41 14.49
CA ALA A 91 0.62 9.43 13.18
C ALA A 91 -0.88 9.10 13.30
N LEU A 92 -1.25 8.31 14.31
CA LEU A 92 -2.63 7.94 14.60
C LEU A 92 -3.35 8.93 15.52
N SER A 93 -2.64 9.92 16.09
CA SER A 93 -3.19 10.87 17.06
C SER A 93 -3.91 10.19 18.24
N GLY A 94 -3.46 8.99 18.62
CA GLY A 94 -4.08 8.18 19.67
C GLY A 94 -5.39 7.49 19.28
N MET A 95 -5.80 7.54 18.01
CA MET A 95 -7.00 6.85 17.50
C MET A 95 -6.60 5.60 16.71
N PHE A 96 -6.81 4.42 17.29
CA PHE A 96 -6.47 3.13 16.68
C PHE A 96 -7.68 2.55 15.95
N HIS A 97 -8.10 3.19 14.87
CA HIS A 97 -9.14 2.65 13.99
C HIS A 97 -8.51 2.18 12.67
N CYS A 98 -9.08 1.13 12.10
CA CYS A 98 -8.70 0.72 10.76
C CYS A 98 -9.14 1.79 9.75
N ARG A 99 -8.18 2.29 8.95
CA ARG A 99 -8.46 3.33 7.94
C ARG A 99 -8.74 2.77 6.54
N TYR A 100 -8.90 1.46 6.40
CA TYR A 100 -9.32 0.87 5.13
C TYR A 100 -10.77 1.28 4.83
N PRO A 101 -11.12 1.77 3.62
CA PRO A 101 -12.47 2.25 3.31
C PRO A 101 -13.59 1.22 3.53
N ALA A 102 -13.27 -0.07 3.42
CA ALA A 102 -14.21 -1.17 3.61
C ALA A 102 -14.26 -1.69 5.06
N CYS A 103 -13.50 -1.10 5.98
CA CYS A 103 -13.39 -1.52 7.37
C CYS A 103 -13.81 -0.37 8.31
N GLN A 104 -14.46 -0.70 9.41
CA GLN A 104 -14.92 0.26 10.42
C GLN A 104 -14.54 -0.17 11.84
N GLU A 105 -13.52 -1.01 11.99
CA GLU A 105 -13.12 -1.57 13.28
C GLU A 105 -12.24 -0.58 14.07
N ASP A 106 -12.54 -0.45 15.36
CA ASP A 106 -11.82 0.35 16.35
C ASP A 106 -11.07 -0.57 17.33
N PHE A 107 -9.91 -0.13 17.81
CA PHE A 107 -9.04 -0.88 18.70
C PHE A 107 -8.60 -0.06 19.91
N GLU A 108 -8.30 -0.74 21.02
CA GLU A 108 -7.83 -0.09 22.26
C GLU A 108 -6.35 0.29 22.20
N GLY A 109 -5.57 -0.37 21.33
CA GLY A 109 -4.14 -0.14 21.21
C GLY A 109 -3.57 -0.35 19.81
N LEU A 110 -2.36 0.17 19.61
CA LEU A 110 -1.62 0.03 18.36
C LEU A 110 -1.35 -1.44 18.00
N THR A 111 -1.04 -2.26 18.99
CA THR A 111 -0.73 -3.68 18.79
C THR A 111 -1.92 -4.46 18.25
N ASP A 112 -3.13 -4.19 18.76
CA ASP A 112 -4.35 -4.86 18.28
C ASP A 112 -4.67 -4.45 16.84
N LEU A 113 -4.48 -3.17 16.51
CA LEU A 113 -4.58 -2.68 15.14
C LEU A 113 -3.55 -3.36 14.22
N GLU A 114 -2.29 -3.50 14.65
CA GLU A 114 -1.25 -4.17 13.86
C GLU A 114 -1.60 -5.64 13.58
N TYR A 115 -2.08 -6.38 14.59
CA TYR A 115 -2.53 -7.76 14.39
C TYR A 115 -3.73 -7.85 13.44
N TYR A 116 -4.71 -6.96 13.62
CA TYR A 116 -5.86 -6.89 12.72
C TYR A 116 -5.45 -6.62 11.26
N LEU A 117 -4.52 -5.70 11.04
CA LEU A 117 -3.99 -5.42 9.71
C LEU A 117 -3.26 -6.63 9.10
N CYS A 118 -2.52 -7.40 9.91
CA CYS A 118 -1.87 -8.64 9.45
C CYS A 118 -2.90 -9.68 9.01
N ASP A 119 -3.91 -9.91 9.85
CA ASP A 119 -4.87 -11.01 9.69
C ASP A 119 -5.93 -10.73 8.64
N VAL A 120 -6.46 -9.50 8.59
CA VAL A 120 -7.57 -9.13 7.70
C VAL A 120 -7.10 -8.47 6.42
N HIS A 121 -6.04 -7.67 6.49
CA HIS A 121 -5.57 -6.85 5.36
C HIS A 121 -4.22 -7.32 4.78
N CYS A 122 -3.79 -8.53 5.15
CA CYS A 122 -2.57 -9.17 4.64
C CYS A 122 -1.31 -8.30 4.81
N TYR A 123 -1.27 -7.43 5.83
CA TYR A 123 -0.12 -6.58 6.15
C TYR A 123 1.03 -7.45 6.70
N ASN A 124 1.74 -8.11 5.80
CA ASN A 124 2.82 -9.02 6.18
C ASN A 124 4.17 -8.31 6.11
N PRO A 125 4.97 -8.32 7.19
CA PRO A 125 6.33 -7.84 7.12
C PRO A 125 7.13 -8.61 6.07
N PRO A 126 8.01 -7.92 5.29
CA PRO A 126 8.92 -8.58 4.38
C PRO A 126 9.67 -9.67 5.15
N ARG A 127 9.62 -10.90 4.64
CA ARG A 127 10.34 -12.01 5.28
C ARG A 127 11.80 -11.58 5.42
N GLY A 128 12.30 -11.57 6.66
CA GLY A 128 13.69 -11.19 6.93
C GLY A 128 14.62 -11.95 6.00
N LYS A 129 15.66 -11.27 5.48
CA LYS A 129 16.68 -11.89 4.63
C LYS A 129 17.12 -13.21 5.28
N LYS A 130 16.97 -14.31 4.54
CA LYS A 130 17.51 -15.61 4.95
C LYS A 130 18.97 -15.38 5.37
N ARG A 131 19.36 -15.78 6.58
CA ARG A 131 20.71 -15.57 7.13
C ARG A 131 21.74 -15.91 6.06
N ALA A 132 22.63 -14.98 5.76
CA ALA A 132 23.76 -15.27 4.89
C ALA A 132 24.51 -16.46 5.51
N MET A 133 24.53 -17.58 4.79
CA MET A 133 25.25 -18.77 5.20
C MET A 133 26.73 -18.37 5.19
N TYR A 134 27.32 -18.17 6.38
CA TYR A 134 28.76 -17.95 6.50
C TYR A 134 29.44 -19.19 5.93
N SER A 135 29.98 -19.07 4.73
CA SER A 135 30.81 -20.10 4.11
C SER A 135 32.15 -20.11 4.83
N SER A 136 32.25 -20.88 5.92
CA SER A 136 33.53 -21.21 6.54
C SER A 136 34.23 -22.26 5.67
N TYR A 137 34.84 -21.83 4.56
CA TYR A 137 35.96 -22.58 3.97
C TYR A 137 37.23 -22.07 4.64
N THR A 138 37.66 -22.76 5.70
CA THR A 138 39.06 -22.77 6.12
C THR A 138 39.76 -23.84 5.31
N GLU A 139 40.44 -23.42 4.23
CA GLU A 139 41.46 -24.25 3.58
C GLU A 139 42.61 -24.46 4.59
N ARG A 140 43.06 -25.71 4.69
CA ARG A 140 44.17 -26.16 5.52
C ARG A 140 45.20 -26.82 4.61
#